data_AF-A0A7X6Z7E5-F1
#
_entry.id   AF-A0A7X6Z7E5-F1
#
_cell.length_a   1.000
_cell.length_b   1.000
_cell.length_c   1.000
_cell.angle_alpha   90.00
_cell.angle_beta   90.00
_cell.angle_gamma   90.00
#
_symmetry.space_group_name_H-M   'P 1'
#
loop_
_entity.id
_entity.type
_entity.pdbx_description
1 polymer ?
#
loop_
_entity_poly.entity_id
_entity_poly.type
_entity_poly.pdbx_seq_one_letter_code
_entity_poly.pdbx_strand_id
1 'polypeptide(L)'
;RTQCIYGFLGEAGELSTQSMTVSASNEYAVVALSSLTDAAIDTSDNLLLTTVGRAENTDMKYNEDHTVVLDFGKPPIQIEVIEADIAIRTDKKNLTVWSIGPEGFYTGRIPSTCVDGVLKFHLGDTCQSMYYLILEE
;
A
#
# COMPACT_ATOMS: atom_id res chain seq x y z
N ARG A 1 -13.84 7.77 -3.89
CA ARG A 1 -14.40 6.65 -3.07
C ARG A 1 -13.23 5.85 -2.52
N THR A 2 -13.26 5.43 -1.25
CA THR A 2 -12.09 4.81 -0.59
C THR A 2 -12.48 3.55 0.17
N GLN A 3 -11.61 2.54 0.10
CA GLN A 3 -11.66 1.33 0.91
C GLN A 3 -10.34 1.19 1.63
N CYS A 4 -10.35 0.77 2.89
CA CYS A 4 -9.16 0.73 3.74
C CYS A 4 -9.17 -0.50 4.63
N ILE A 5 -8.01 -1.13 4.76
CA ILE A 5 -7.70 -2.16 5.76
C ILE A 5 -6.54 -1.61 6.58
N TYR A 6 -6.69 -1.53 7.90
CA TYR A 6 -5.64 -1.04 8.78
C TYR A 6 -5.66 -1.73 10.14
N GLY A 7 -4.49 -1.88 10.75
CA GLY A 7 -4.34 -2.50 12.05
C GLY A 7 -3.19 -3.51 12.06
N PHE A 8 -3.29 -4.49 12.96
CA PHE A 8 -2.30 -5.55 13.09
C PHE A 8 -2.50 -6.63 12.02
N LEU A 9 -2.01 -6.40 10.79
CA LEU A 9 -2.35 -7.21 9.61
C LEU A 9 -1.55 -8.51 9.52
N GLY A 10 -0.31 -8.54 10.01
CA GLY A 10 0.59 -9.69 9.91
C GLY A 10 0.04 -10.98 10.51
N GLU A 11 -0.81 -10.87 11.53
CA GLU A 11 -1.46 -12.02 12.18
C GLU A 11 -2.91 -12.22 11.72
N ALA A 12 -3.48 -11.28 10.98
CA ALA A 12 -4.88 -11.33 10.54
C ALA A 12 -5.09 -12.21 9.30
N GLY A 13 -4.01 -12.54 8.58
CA GLY A 13 -4.06 -13.29 7.33
C GLY A 13 -4.65 -12.44 6.19
N GLU A 14 -5.45 -13.08 5.35
CA GLU A 14 -6.10 -12.41 4.23
C GLU A 14 -7.35 -11.64 4.70
N LEU A 15 -7.39 -10.34 4.40
CA LEU A 15 -8.51 -9.46 4.70
C LEU A 15 -9.07 -8.86 3.41
N SER A 16 -10.40 -8.72 3.35
CA SER A 16 -11.09 -8.21 2.17
C SER A 16 -12.05 -7.07 2.49
N THR A 17 -12.09 -6.10 1.60
CA THR A 17 -13.16 -5.12 1.45
C THR A 17 -14.06 -5.52 0.27
N GLN A 18 -14.94 -4.62 -0.18
CA GLN A 18 -15.76 -4.90 -1.35
C GLN A 18 -14.94 -5.15 -2.63
N SER A 19 -13.85 -4.39 -2.85
CA SER A 19 -13.10 -4.40 -4.11
C SER A 19 -11.62 -4.75 -3.94
N MET A 20 -11.10 -4.85 -2.72
CA MET A 20 -9.68 -5.09 -2.46
C MET A 20 -9.51 -6.25 -1.47
N THR A 21 -8.48 -7.05 -1.68
CA THR A 21 -8.00 -8.07 -0.74
C THR A 21 -6.52 -7.83 -0.49
N VAL A 22 -6.11 -7.99 0.77
CA VAL A 22 -4.77 -7.71 1.27
C VAL A 22 -4.32 -8.84 2.18
N SER A 23 -3.11 -9.34 1.95
CA SER A 23 -2.37 -10.18 2.90
C SER A 23 -1.00 -9.54 3.10
N ALA A 24 -0.74 -9.03 4.31
CA ALA A 24 0.50 -8.32 4.64
C ALA A 24 1.35 -9.12 5.63
N SER A 25 2.68 -9.05 5.52
CA SER A 25 3.60 -9.66 6.48
C SER A 25 3.94 -8.71 7.63
N ASN A 26 3.77 -7.39 7.45
CA ASN A 26 4.04 -6.39 8.48
C ASN A 26 3.11 -6.57 9.68
N GLU A 27 3.68 -6.42 10.89
CA GLU A 27 2.92 -6.46 12.13
C GLU A 27 1.77 -5.45 12.10
N TYR A 28 2.05 -4.20 11.73
CA TYR A 28 1.05 -3.15 11.54
C TYR A 28 1.15 -2.55 10.14
N ALA A 29 0.00 -2.36 9.49
CA ALA A 29 -0.05 -1.66 8.21
C ALA A 29 -1.37 -0.91 8.05
N VAL A 30 -1.32 0.17 7.28
CA VAL A 30 -2.48 0.83 6.67
C VAL A 30 -2.39 0.61 5.17
N VAL A 31 -3.43 0.05 4.57
CA VAL A 31 -3.56 -0.14 3.13
C VAL A 31 -4.88 0.49 2.69
N ALA A 32 -4.78 1.64 2.02
CA ALA A 32 -5.93 2.43 1.59
C ALA A 32 -5.94 2.57 0.07
N LEU A 33 -7.04 2.16 -0.57
CA LEU A 33 -7.25 2.27 -2.00
C LEU A 33 -8.34 3.30 -2.27
N SER A 34 -8.02 4.32 -3.06
CA SER A 34 -8.93 5.41 -3.41
C SER A 34 -9.06 5.55 -4.91
N SER A 35 -10.28 5.71 -5.39
CA SER A 35 -10.49 6.24 -6.75
C SER A 35 -10.19 7.75 -6.76
N LEU A 36 -9.39 8.18 -7.74
CA LEU A 36 -9.10 9.59 -8.02
C LEU A 36 -10.15 10.24 -8.95
N THR A 37 -11.23 9.52 -9.25
CA THR A 37 -12.39 9.98 -10.02
C THR A 37 -13.68 9.76 -9.21
N ASP A 38 -14.83 10.11 -9.80
CA ASP A 38 -16.14 9.82 -9.21
C ASP A 38 -16.56 8.35 -9.31
N ALA A 39 -15.85 7.56 -10.13
CA ALA A 39 -16.13 6.15 -10.35
C ALA A 39 -15.90 5.29 -9.08
N ALA A 40 -16.60 4.16 -9.01
CA ALA A 40 -16.32 3.10 -8.05
C ALA A 40 -14.91 2.53 -8.27
N ILE A 41 -14.31 1.95 -7.23
CA ILE A 41 -12.95 1.38 -7.34
C ILE A 41 -12.90 0.30 -8.43
N ASP A 42 -13.94 -0.52 -8.52
CA ASP A 42 -14.02 -1.61 -9.50
C ASP A 42 -14.29 -1.14 -10.94
N THR A 43 -14.62 0.13 -11.16
CA THR A 43 -14.86 0.68 -12.50
C THR A 43 -13.96 1.88 -12.84
N SER A 44 -13.04 2.25 -11.95
CA SER A 44 -12.15 3.39 -12.15
C SER A 44 -10.93 2.99 -12.98
N ASP A 45 -10.51 3.90 -13.86
CA ASP A 45 -9.25 3.83 -14.61
C ASP A 45 -8.10 4.56 -13.91
N ASN A 46 -8.37 5.20 -12.76
CA ASN A 46 -7.39 5.99 -12.04
C ASN A 46 -7.59 5.85 -10.53
N LEU A 47 -6.66 5.13 -9.90
CA LEU A 47 -6.67 4.82 -8.47
C LEU A 47 -5.34 5.22 -7.82
N LEU A 48 -5.40 5.55 -6.54
CA LEU A 48 -4.24 5.72 -5.67
C LEU A 48 -4.30 4.69 -4.56
N LEU A 49 -3.26 3.87 -4.46
CA LEU A 49 -3.00 3.01 -3.32
C LEU A 49 -1.98 3.70 -2.41
N THR A 50 -2.36 3.88 -1.15
CA THR A 50 -1.49 4.40 -0.10
C THR A 50 -1.23 3.30 0.92
N THR A 51 0.04 3.01 1.16
CA THR A 51 0.49 2.03 2.15
C THR A 51 1.45 2.67 3.15
N VAL A 52 1.20 2.52 4.44
CA VAL A 52 2.11 3.04 5.47
C VAL A 52 2.16 2.12 6.67
N GLY A 53 3.37 1.81 7.13
CA GLY A 53 3.65 1.10 8.38
C GLY A 53 4.10 2.06 9.47
N ARG A 54 5.11 1.67 10.23
CA ARG A 54 5.76 2.57 11.19
C ARG A 54 6.46 3.72 10.47
N ALA A 55 6.36 4.93 11.03
CA ALA A 55 7.05 6.11 10.55
C ALA A 55 7.83 6.72 11.71
N GLU A 56 9.14 6.50 11.72
CA GLU A 56 10.00 6.77 12.88
C GLU A 56 11.22 7.58 12.47
N ASN A 57 11.76 8.37 13.38
CA ASN A 57 13.04 9.02 13.11
C ASN A 57 14.15 7.97 12.93
N THR A 58 15.16 8.32 12.14
CA THR A 58 16.36 7.50 12.01
C THR A 58 16.99 7.29 13.39
N ASP A 59 17.31 6.05 13.73
CA ASP A 59 17.85 5.62 15.03
C ASP A 59 16.92 5.81 16.25
N MET A 60 15.60 6.01 16.04
CA MET A 60 14.62 6.06 17.13
C MET A 60 14.58 4.73 17.91
N LYS A 61 14.39 4.79 19.23
CA LYS A 61 14.37 3.61 20.09
C LYS A 61 13.17 3.60 21.02
N TYR A 62 12.53 2.44 21.09
CA TYR A 62 11.51 2.13 22.06
C TYR A 62 12.02 1.15 23.12
N ASN A 63 11.27 1.00 24.21
CA ASN A 63 11.36 -0.17 25.07
C ASN A 63 10.91 -1.44 24.33
N GLU A 64 11.17 -2.62 24.91
CA GLU A 64 10.86 -3.92 24.28
C GLU A 64 9.39 -4.07 23.86
N ASP A 65 8.46 -3.53 24.67
CA ASP A 65 7.02 -3.58 24.38
C ASP A 65 6.53 -2.51 23.38
N HIS A 66 7.43 -1.67 22.83
CA HIS A 66 7.10 -0.57 21.92
C HIS A 66 6.05 0.44 22.47
N THR A 67 6.01 0.65 23.79
CA THR A 67 5.06 1.55 24.47
C THR A 67 5.65 2.87 24.94
N VAL A 68 6.98 2.97 25.02
CA VAL A 68 7.70 4.15 25.53
C VAL A 68 8.88 4.45 24.62
N VAL A 69 8.96 5.71 24.15
CA VAL A 69 10.13 6.21 23.42
C VAL A 69 11.27 6.45 24.40
N LEU A 70 12.39 5.74 24.21
CA LEU A 70 13.61 5.89 25.01
C LEU A 70 14.57 6.90 24.38
N ASP A 71 14.57 7.00 23.05
CA ASP A 71 15.36 7.94 22.27
C ASP A 71 14.55 8.37 21.03
N PHE A 72 14.48 9.69 20.79
CA PHE A 72 13.76 10.25 19.65
C PHE A 72 14.55 10.15 18.33
N GLY A 73 15.81 9.72 18.37
CA GLY A 73 16.65 9.60 17.18
C GLY A 73 16.93 10.95 16.53
N LYS A 74 17.06 10.95 15.19
CA LYS A 74 17.35 12.15 14.39
C LYS A 74 16.58 12.13 13.06
N PRO A 75 16.34 13.29 12.43
CA PRO A 75 15.83 13.31 11.07
C PRO A 75 16.80 12.61 10.08
N PRO A 76 16.30 12.06 8.97
CA PRO A 76 14.90 12.09 8.53
C PRO A 76 14.03 11.01 9.19
N ILE A 77 12.71 11.15 9.02
CA ILE A 77 11.75 10.07 9.28
C ILE A 77 11.91 8.99 8.20
N GLN A 78 12.01 7.75 8.62
CA GLN A 78 11.99 6.55 7.80
C GLN A 78 10.64 5.87 7.95
N ILE A 79 10.06 5.49 6.81
CA ILE A 79 8.80 4.77 6.77
C ILE A 79 9.12 3.31 6.47
N GLU A 80 8.59 2.42 7.29
CA GLU A 80 8.63 0.99 7.10
C GLU A 80 8.00 0.62 5.75
N VAL A 81 8.68 -0.23 5.00
CA VAL A 81 8.17 -0.76 3.74
C VAL A 81 7.03 -1.73 4.03
N ILE A 82 5.89 -1.51 3.39
CA ILE A 82 4.79 -2.48 3.42
C ILE A 82 5.06 -3.60 2.42
N GLU A 83 5.13 -4.81 2.95
CA GLU A 83 5.23 -6.08 2.23
C GLU A 83 3.85 -6.74 2.23
N ALA A 84 3.21 -6.79 1.06
CA ALA A 84 1.84 -7.28 0.95
C ALA A 84 1.48 -7.79 -0.44
N ASP A 85 0.70 -8.86 -0.47
CA ASP A 85 -0.04 -9.29 -1.65
C ASP A 85 -1.35 -8.50 -1.74
N ILE A 86 -1.56 -7.85 -2.89
CA ILE A 86 -2.74 -7.02 -3.17
C ILE A 86 -3.51 -7.62 -4.34
N ALA A 87 -4.83 -7.75 -4.16
CA ALA A 87 -5.75 -8.11 -5.23
C ALA A 87 -6.90 -7.09 -5.30
N ILE A 88 -7.16 -6.54 -6.48
CA ILE A 88 -8.20 -5.53 -6.72
C ILE A 88 -9.16 -6.04 -7.79
N ARG A 89 -10.44 -6.15 -7.45
CA ARG A 89 -11.50 -6.44 -8.43
C ARG A 89 -11.73 -5.23 -9.31
N THR A 90 -11.76 -5.42 -10.63
CA THR A 90 -11.92 -4.36 -11.62
C THR A 90 -12.56 -4.87 -12.92
N ASP A 91 -13.27 -4.00 -13.63
CA ASP A 91 -13.73 -4.23 -15.02
C ASP A 91 -12.70 -3.82 -16.08
N LYS A 92 -11.61 -3.15 -15.66
CA LYS A 92 -10.53 -2.68 -16.51
C LYS A 92 -9.60 -3.82 -16.88
N LYS A 93 -9.17 -3.84 -18.15
CA LYS A 93 -8.35 -4.94 -18.68
C LYS A 93 -6.86 -4.67 -18.58
N ASN A 94 -6.46 -3.40 -18.66
CA ASN A 94 -5.06 -3.01 -18.80
C ASN A 94 -4.61 -2.05 -17.69
N LEU A 95 -4.90 -2.38 -16.43
CA LEU A 95 -4.35 -1.60 -15.32
C LEU A 95 -2.87 -1.87 -15.14
N THR A 96 -2.12 -0.80 -14.90
CA THR A 96 -0.70 -0.79 -14.58
C THR A 96 -0.49 -0.19 -13.22
N VAL A 97 0.53 -0.66 -12.49
CA VAL A 97 0.84 -0.20 -11.12
C VAL A 97 2.19 0.51 -11.14
N TRP A 98 2.17 1.80 -10.81
CA TRP A 98 3.33 2.67 -10.76
C TRP A 98 3.63 3.05 -9.31
N SER A 99 4.85 2.83 -8.85
CA SER A 99 5.34 3.45 -7.63
C SER A 99 5.58 4.93 -7.88
N ILE A 100 5.15 5.78 -6.95
CA ILE A 100 5.32 7.24 -7.05
C ILE A 100 5.93 7.80 -5.77
N GLY A 101 6.75 8.84 -5.90
CA GLY A 101 7.31 9.56 -4.76
C GLY A 101 6.27 10.47 -4.07
N PRO A 102 6.62 11.08 -2.94
CA PRO A 102 5.73 12.02 -2.23
C PRO A 102 5.40 13.27 -3.06
N GLU A 103 6.23 13.62 -4.04
CA GLU A 103 5.97 14.69 -5.02
C GLU A 103 5.10 14.24 -6.21
N GLY A 104 4.72 12.96 -6.27
CA GLY A 104 3.88 12.38 -7.32
C GLY A 104 4.63 11.93 -8.59
N PHE A 105 5.96 12.00 -8.60
CA PHE A 105 6.76 11.52 -9.74
C PHE A 105 6.89 9.99 -9.74
N TYR A 106 6.86 9.38 -10.92
CA TYR A 106 7.07 7.94 -11.08
C TYR A 106 8.49 7.55 -10.68
N THR A 107 8.58 6.55 -9.81
CA THR A 107 9.85 5.99 -9.31
C THR A 107 10.12 4.59 -9.89
N GLY A 108 9.08 3.91 -10.37
CA GLY A 108 9.20 2.67 -11.12
C GLY A 108 7.87 1.93 -11.26
N ARG A 109 7.90 0.80 -11.98
CA ARG A 109 6.71 0.00 -12.28
C ARG A 109 6.70 -1.27 -11.43
N ILE A 110 5.56 -1.56 -10.82
CA ILE A 110 5.36 -2.80 -10.07
C ILE A 110 4.86 -3.90 -11.03
N PRO A 111 5.53 -5.06 -11.06
CA PRO A 111 5.03 -6.22 -11.79
C PRO A 111 3.62 -6.57 -11.33
N SER A 112 2.70 -6.66 -12.28
CA SER A 112 1.28 -6.87 -12.01
C SER A 112 0.62 -7.67 -13.13
N THR A 113 -0.42 -8.42 -12.77
CA THR A 113 -1.21 -9.22 -13.70
C THR A 113 -2.69 -8.97 -13.47
N CYS A 114 -3.43 -8.62 -14.52
CA CYS A 114 -4.89 -8.57 -14.48
C CYS A 114 -5.46 -9.79 -15.21
N VAL A 115 -6.10 -10.69 -14.45
CA VAL A 115 -6.72 -11.92 -14.98
C VAL A 115 -8.10 -12.08 -14.36
N ASP A 116 -9.10 -12.41 -15.17
CA ASP A 116 -10.48 -12.65 -14.75
C ASP A 116 -11.11 -11.51 -13.91
N GLY A 117 -10.81 -10.26 -14.26
CA GLY A 117 -11.33 -9.07 -13.58
C GLY A 117 -10.69 -8.81 -12.21
N VAL A 118 -9.49 -9.35 -11.97
CA VAL A 118 -8.71 -9.10 -10.75
C VAL A 118 -7.28 -8.71 -11.11
N LEU A 119 -6.90 -7.50 -10.73
CA LEU A 119 -5.52 -7.02 -10.75
C LEU A 119 -4.79 -7.54 -9.51
N LYS A 120 -3.67 -8.25 -9.71
CA LYS A 120 -2.83 -8.80 -8.64
C LYS A 120 -1.39 -8.31 -8.76
N PHE A 121 -0.78 -7.97 -7.63
CA PHE A 121 0.62 -7.58 -7.52
C PHE A 121 1.13 -7.73 -6.08
N HIS A 122 2.46 -7.72 -5.94
CA HIS A 122 3.15 -7.80 -4.66
C HIS A 122 3.88 -6.48 -4.38
N LEU A 123 3.82 -6.02 -3.13
CA LEU A 123 4.55 -4.85 -2.62
C LEU A 123 5.73 -5.29 -1.77
N GLY A 124 6.79 -4.49 -1.74
CA GLY A 124 7.95 -4.71 -0.88
C GLY A 124 9.23 -5.11 -1.61
N ASP A 125 9.13 -5.88 -2.69
CA ASP A 125 10.29 -6.39 -3.44
C ASP A 125 11.00 -5.32 -4.29
N THR A 126 10.22 -4.46 -4.94
CA THR A 126 10.73 -3.50 -5.93
C THR A 126 10.04 -2.16 -5.81
N CYS A 127 10.78 -1.07 -6.08
CA CYS A 127 10.24 0.28 -6.14
C CYS A 127 9.39 0.65 -4.90
N GLN A 128 9.91 0.34 -3.71
CA GLN A 128 9.26 0.56 -2.43
C GLN A 128 8.83 2.03 -2.27
N SER A 129 7.55 2.26 -1.97
CA SER A 129 6.99 3.59 -1.72
C SER A 129 5.80 3.52 -0.77
N MET A 130 5.42 4.69 -0.25
CA MET A 130 4.14 4.91 0.42
C MET A 130 2.97 4.96 -0.58
N TYR A 131 3.24 5.37 -1.83
CA TYR A 131 2.19 5.66 -2.81
C TYR A 131 2.40 4.87 -4.11
N TYR A 132 1.30 4.33 -4.62
CA TYR A 132 1.25 3.67 -5.91
C TYR A 132 0.05 4.17 -6.72
N LEU A 133 0.32 4.67 -7.92
CA LEU A 133 -0.70 5.09 -8.88
C LEU A 133 -1.06 3.91 -9.78
N ILE A 134 -2.35 3.66 -9.93
CA ILE A 134 -2.87 2.57 -10.76
C ILE A 134 -3.70 3.17 -11.88
N LEU A 135 -3.29 2.94 -13.13
CA LEU A 135 -3.84 3.59 -14.32
C LEU A 135 -4.14 2.57 -15.43
N GLU A 136 -5.20 2.82 -16.20
CA GLU A 136 -5.45 2.11 -17.46
C GLU A 136 -4.55 2.66 -18.59
N GLU A 137 -3.81 1.75 -19.27
CA GLU A 137 -2.92 2.06 -20.41
C GLU A 137 -3.30 1.30 -21.69
#